data_AF-A0A537Y939-F1
#
_entry.id   AF-A0A537Y939-F1
#
_cell.length_a   1.000
_cell.length_b   1.000
_cell.length_c   1.000
_cell.angle_alpha   90.00
_cell.angle_beta   90.00
_cell.angle_gamma   90.00
#
_symmetry.space_group_name_H-M   'P 1'
#
loop_
_entity.id
_entity.type
_entity.pdbx_description
1 polymer ?
#
loop_
_entity_poly.entity_id
_entity_poly.type
_entity_poly.pdbx_seq_one_letter_code
_entity_poly.pdbx_strand_id
1 'polypeptide(L)'
;MTPFTRRRALALVAVLTIAAVSLPARAQPHRTQPRSFRAATPAIEDAGGRVVVLHGFNMVWKVAPYYPPSSIYPAPFRVPEDKSYFDARDARLLEQHGFNVVRLGLIWRGLEPSRGVFNEDYLDRMSDLINLLRRYGIDVLLDFHQDMANEAFKGEGFPDWAIHSGVDTPAGEIASVPATNCCGFPGNYFTPAVGRVFDNIWTNSFGLWAAYADAWAHVAARLGSKPNVIGYDVMNEPWPGTQWPTCAVPLGCPVFDNGFLQPFFERVATAIRAVQPSGIVFWEPPVMNDFGTQNTVGLLHPFADPNNGISFHDYCLIGGQFVQQLSRADDPECQQTEPITVQNQLTAGARNGSALALTEFGASDDLVEIGRVKALADASSISWFFWQYQGWSDPTGNPAGEGLSAKDDQRRFATIKQAKLALLTETY
;
A
#
# COMPACT_ATOMS: atom_id res chain seq x y z
N MET A 1 68.30 32.38 -72.57
CA MET A 1 68.63 31.05 -72.00
C MET A 1 68.44 31.11 -70.50
N THR A 2 67.84 30.06 -69.92
CA THR A 2 67.71 29.72 -68.48
C THR A 2 66.97 30.67 -67.52
N PRO A 3 65.82 30.22 -66.96
CA PRO A 3 65.16 30.84 -65.80
C PRO A 3 65.45 30.06 -64.51
N PHE A 4 65.46 30.72 -63.35
CA PHE A 4 65.04 30.12 -62.08
C PHE A 4 64.49 31.22 -61.18
N THR A 5 63.17 31.30 -61.08
CA THR A 5 62.44 32.17 -60.14
C THR A 5 61.70 31.30 -59.13
N ARG A 6 61.99 31.55 -57.84
CA ARG A 6 61.25 31.02 -56.70
C ARG A 6 59.80 31.53 -56.73
N ARG A 7 58.82 30.65 -56.55
CA ARG A 7 57.48 31.02 -56.07
C ARG A 7 57.03 30.06 -54.97
N ARG A 8 56.69 30.64 -53.82
CA ARG A 8 56.05 29.99 -52.67
C ARG A 8 54.62 29.61 -53.07
N ALA A 9 54.25 28.35 -52.86
CA ALA A 9 52.86 27.90 -53.00
C ALA A 9 52.13 28.07 -51.66
N LEU A 10 51.02 28.80 -51.67
CA LEU A 10 50.01 28.77 -50.60
C LEU A 10 49.24 27.43 -50.73
N ALA A 11 49.21 26.65 -49.66
CA ALA A 11 48.28 25.53 -49.51
C ALA A 11 47.03 26.03 -48.76
N LEU A 12 45.87 25.99 -49.43
CA LEU A 12 44.56 26.18 -48.81
C LEU A 12 44.20 24.91 -48.04
N VAL A 13 43.98 25.02 -46.73
CA VAL A 13 43.39 23.95 -45.92
C VAL A 13 41.87 24.11 -45.94
N ALA A 14 41.17 23.16 -46.58
CA ALA A 14 39.72 23.06 -46.51
C ALA A 14 39.33 22.31 -45.23
N VAL A 15 38.67 22.99 -44.30
CA VAL A 15 38.06 22.37 -43.11
C VAL A 15 36.68 21.82 -43.52
N LEU A 16 36.55 20.50 -43.57
CA LEU A 16 35.26 19.82 -43.70
C LEU A 16 34.62 19.70 -42.31
N THR A 17 33.61 20.53 -42.04
CA THR A 17 32.68 20.35 -40.93
C THR A 17 31.68 19.25 -41.27
N ILE A 18 31.82 18.08 -40.66
CA ILE A 18 30.81 17.02 -40.70
C ILE A 18 29.69 17.41 -39.74
N ALA A 19 28.57 17.89 -40.26
CA ALA A 19 27.34 18.03 -39.49
C ALA A 19 26.78 16.62 -39.20
N ALA A 20 26.88 16.17 -37.95
CA ALA A 20 26.22 14.95 -37.50
C ALA A 20 24.70 15.18 -37.48
N VAL A 21 24.02 14.66 -38.49
CA VAL A 21 22.55 14.59 -38.50
C VAL A 21 22.15 13.47 -37.53
N SER A 22 21.70 13.86 -36.34
CA SER A 22 21.05 12.96 -35.38
C SER A 22 19.71 12.52 -35.95
N LEU A 23 19.65 11.27 -36.44
CA LEU A 23 18.38 10.62 -36.75
C LEU A 23 17.58 10.43 -35.44
N PRO A 24 16.26 10.67 -35.44
CA PRO A 24 15.44 10.41 -34.26
C PRO A 24 15.52 8.93 -33.92
N ALA A 25 15.93 8.63 -32.70
CA ALA A 25 15.95 7.27 -32.17
C ALA A 25 14.51 6.72 -32.22
N ARG A 26 14.29 5.73 -33.08
CA ARG A 26 13.03 5.01 -33.16
C ARG A 26 12.91 4.20 -31.86
N ALA A 27 11.95 4.56 -31.00
CA ALA A 27 11.65 3.80 -29.79
C ALA A 27 11.46 2.32 -30.18
N GLN A 28 12.34 1.46 -29.69
CA GLN A 28 12.19 0.03 -29.86
C GLN A 28 10.95 -0.41 -29.07
N PRO A 29 10.13 -1.34 -29.59
CA PRO A 29 9.07 -1.94 -28.80
C PRO A 29 9.74 -2.59 -27.57
N HIS A 30 9.33 -2.16 -26.37
CA HIS A 30 9.80 -2.72 -25.11
C HIS A 30 9.75 -4.24 -25.20
N ARG A 31 10.91 -4.90 -25.15
CA ARG A 31 10.97 -6.34 -24.89
C ARG A 31 10.23 -6.55 -23.57
N THR A 32 9.16 -7.32 -23.63
CA THR A 32 8.38 -7.82 -22.50
C THR A 32 9.23 -8.75 -21.64
N GLN A 33 10.19 -8.19 -20.92
CA GLN A 33 10.70 -8.82 -19.70
C GLN A 33 9.58 -8.72 -18.66
N PRO A 34 9.30 -9.78 -17.89
CA PRO A 34 8.43 -9.67 -16.73
C PRO A 34 8.96 -8.53 -15.85
N ARG A 35 8.13 -7.52 -15.57
CA ARG A 35 8.44 -6.52 -14.55
C ARG A 35 8.49 -7.25 -13.22
N SER A 36 9.68 -7.61 -12.74
CA SER A 36 9.87 -7.94 -11.33
C SER A 36 10.33 -6.67 -10.63
N PHE A 37 9.48 -6.08 -9.82
CA PHE A 37 9.88 -4.99 -8.94
C PHE A 37 10.80 -5.53 -7.84
N ARG A 38 11.81 -4.75 -7.48
CA ARG A 38 12.84 -5.14 -6.52
C ARG A 38 13.07 -4.08 -5.47
N ALA A 39 13.40 -4.52 -4.27
CA ALA A 39 13.87 -3.65 -3.21
C ALA A 39 15.29 -3.16 -3.51
N ALA A 40 15.49 -1.84 -3.43
CA ALA A 40 16.77 -1.16 -3.59
C ALA A 40 16.85 -0.01 -2.58
N THR A 41 16.96 -0.35 -1.30
CA THR A 41 16.77 0.55 -0.15
C THR A 41 17.32 1.97 -0.32
N PRO A 42 16.51 3.02 -0.07
CA PRO A 42 15.09 2.99 0.29
C PRO A 42 14.14 2.84 -0.93
N ALA A 43 14.68 2.79 -2.14
CA ALA A 43 13.94 2.84 -3.38
C ALA A 43 13.35 1.49 -3.81
N ILE A 44 12.46 1.57 -4.80
CA ILE A 44 11.94 0.45 -5.57
C ILE A 44 12.57 0.50 -6.96
N GLU A 45 13.07 -0.62 -7.45
CA GLU A 45 13.59 -0.75 -8.81
C GLU A 45 12.68 -1.61 -9.69
N ASP A 46 12.63 -1.30 -10.98
CA ASP A 46 12.04 -2.18 -11.97
C ASP A 46 13.01 -3.27 -12.45
N ALA A 47 12.55 -4.14 -13.34
CA ALA A 47 13.38 -5.21 -13.91
C ALA A 47 14.58 -4.71 -14.74
N GLY A 48 14.62 -3.43 -15.10
CA GLY A 48 15.72 -2.78 -15.81
C GLY A 48 16.74 -2.10 -14.88
N GLY A 49 16.55 -2.17 -13.56
CA GLY A 49 17.39 -1.49 -12.57
C GLY A 49 17.15 0.02 -12.52
N ARG A 50 16.00 0.51 -13.00
CA ARG A 50 15.62 1.91 -12.86
C ARG A 50 14.89 2.07 -11.53
N VAL A 51 15.30 3.07 -10.76
CA VAL A 51 14.50 3.54 -9.61
C VAL A 51 13.15 4.01 -10.14
N VAL A 52 12.07 3.52 -9.52
CA VAL A 52 10.70 3.87 -9.82
C VAL A 52 10.13 4.68 -8.67
N VAL A 53 9.52 5.81 -9.00
CA VAL A 53 8.75 6.63 -8.08
C VAL A 53 7.28 6.34 -8.36
N LEU A 54 6.55 5.91 -7.34
CA LEU A 54 5.16 5.47 -7.45
C LEU A 54 4.26 6.41 -6.64
N HIS A 55 3.44 7.21 -7.33
CA HIS A 55 2.52 8.17 -6.72
C HIS A 55 1.08 7.84 -7.13
N GLY A 56 0.19 7.69 -6.15
CA GLY A 56 -1.14 7.18 -6.44
C GLY A 56 -2.09 7.14 -5.25
N PHE A 57 -3.02 6.20 -5.26
CA PHE A 57 -4.14 6.15 -4.31
C PHE A 57 -4.37 4.76 -3.72
N ASN A 58 -4.93 4.75 -2.52
CA ASN A 58 -5.63 3.60 -1.98
C ASN A 58 -7.00 3.43 -2.64
N MET A 59 -7.34 2.18 -2.96
CA MET A 59 -8.63 1.73 -3.46
C MET A 59 -9.07 0.49 -2.68
N VAL A 60 -9.83 0.68 -1.60
CA VAL A 60 -10.28 -0.40 -0.71
C VAL A 60 -11.80 -0.40 -0.63
N TRP A 61 -12.43 -1.52 -0.99
CA TRP A 61 -13.88 -1.69 -0.86
C TRP A 61 -14.18 -2.64 0.30
N LYS A 62 -14.49 -2.06 1.46
CA LYS A 62 -14.55 -2.74 2.77
C LYS A 62 -15.86 -3.46 3.08
N VAL A 63 -16.84 -3.42 2.18
CA VAL A 63 -18.17 -4.01 2.39
C VAL A 63 -18.46 -5.10 1.37
N ALA A 64 -19.28 -6.09 1.71
CA ALA A 64 -19.68 -7.13 0.75
C ALA A 64 -20.18 -6.53 -0.58
N PRO A 65 -19.72 -7.04 -1.75
CA PRO A 65 -18.97 -8.27 -1.96
C PRO A 65 -17.43 -8.14 -1.91
N TYR A 66 -16.91 -7.07 -1.27
CA TYR A 66 -15.49 -6.83 -0.95
C TYR A 66 -14.55 -6.49 -2.11
N TYR A 67 -15.12 -6.12 -3.26
CA TYR A 67 -14.37 -5.59 -4.40
C TYR A 67 -15.06 -4.31 -4.91
N PRO A 68 -14.30 -3.31 -5.41
CA PRO A 68 -14.89 -2.09 -5.94
C PRO A 68 -15.93 -2.38 -7.05
N PRO A 69 -17.12 -1.77 -7.00
CA PRO A 69 -18.06 -1.79 -8.11
C PRO A 69 -17.38 -1.31 -9.39
N SER A 70 -17.67 -1.96 -10.52
CA SER A 70 -17.09 -1.56 -11.80
C SER A 70 -17.99 -1.90 -12.98
N SER A 71 -18.08 -0.97 -13.94
CA SER A 71 -18.80 -1.21 -15.21
C SER A 71 -18.06 -2.16 -16.16
N ILE A 72 -16.84 -2.59 -15.82
CA ILE A 72 -16.08 -3.56 -16.63
C ILE A 72 -16.52 -5.01 -16.38
N TYR A 73 -17.24 -5.27 -15.30
CA TYR A 73 -17.65 -6.63 -14.96
C TYR A 73 -18.73 -7.14 -15.93
N PRO A 74 -18.71 -8.43 -16.32
CA PRO A 74 -19.73 -9.05 -17.15
C PRO A 74 -21.15 -8.92 -16.54
N ALA A 75 -22.13 -8.87 -17.43
CA ALA A 75 -23.55 -8.91 -17.07
C ALA A 75 -23.89 -10.18 -16.25
N PRO A 76 -24.86 -10.13 -15.33
CA PRO A 76 -25.80 -9.04 -15.10
C PRO A 76 -25.34 -7.97 -14.09
N PHE A 77 -24.02 -7.75 -13.90
CA PHE A 77 -23.56 -6.68 -13.01
C PHE A 77 -24.16 -5.32 -13.40
N ARG A 78 -24.77 -4.64 -12.43
CA ARG A 78 -25.33 -3.29 -12.58
C ARG A 78 -24.77 -2.43 -11.48
N VAL A 79 -24.19 -1.30 -11.88
CA VAL A 79 -23.79 -0.25 -10.94
C VAL A 79 -25.05 0.40 -10.36
N PRO A 80 -25.24 0.44 -9.03
CA PRO A 80 -26.32 1.20 -8.42
C PRO A 80 -26.26 2.70 -8.79
N GLU A 81 -27.40 3.36 -8.97
CA GLU A 81 -27.44 4.79 -9.32
C GLU A 81 -26.90 5.70 -8.20
N ASP A 82 -26.98 5.24 -6.96
CA ASP A 82 -26.59 5.95 -5.74
C ASP A 82 -25.18 5.62 -5.25
N LYS A 83 -24.42 4.80 -6.00
CA LYS A 83 -23.06 4.39 -5.62
C LYS A 83 -22.01 4.83 -6.64
N SER A 84 -20.86 5.24 -6.12
CA SER A 84 -19.64 5.37 -6.91
C SER A 84 -19.11 4.00 -7.33
N TYR A 85 -18.26 3.99 -8.35
CA TYR A 85 -17.67 2.80 -8.94
C TYR A 85 -16.38 3.20 -9.67
N PHE A 86 -15.53 2.23 -9.95
CA PHE A 86 -14.28 2.44 -10.67
C PHE A 86 -14.34 1.86 -12.07
N ASP A 87 -14.10 2.65 -13.11
CA ASP A 87 -14.04 2.18 -14.50
C ASP A 87 -12.94 2.83 -15.35
N ALA A 88 -13.02 2.63 -16.66
CA ALA A 88 -12.05 3.17 -17.61
C ALA A 88 -11.93 4.70 -17.63
N ARG A 89 -12.90 5.45 -17.09
CA ARG A 89 -12.82 6.91 -16.93
C ARG A 89 -12.02 7.27 -15.69
N ASP A 90 -12.15 6.50 -14.61
CA ASP A 90 -11.36 6.67 -13.39
C ASP A 90 -9.89 6.37 -13.66
N ALA A 91 -9.59 5.24 -14.28
CA ALA A 91 -8.21 4.90 -14.67
C ALA A 91 -7.60 5.93 -15.65
N ARG A 92 -8.42 6.51 -16.54
CA ARG A 92 -7.99 7.60 -17.42
C ARG A 92 -7.70 8.89 -16.65
N LEU A 93 -8.52 9.23 -15.65
CA LEU A 93 -8.26 10.38 -14.79
C LEU A 93 -6.91 10.21 -14.09
N LEU A 94 -6.63 9.03 -13.54
CA LEU A 94 -5.34 8.73 -12.91
C LEU A 94 -4.16 8.91 -13.90
N GLU A 95 -4.25 8.30 -15.09
CA GLU A 95 -3.27 8.46 -16.17
C GLU A 95 -3.04 9.93 -16.55
N GLN A 96 -4.11 10.70 -16.74
CA GLN A 96 -4.06 12.10 -17.18
C GLN A 96 -3.39 13.03 -16.15
N HIS A 97 -3.44 12.67 -14.88
CA HIS A 97 -2.80 13.38 -13.78
C HIS A 97 -1.43 12.79 -13.41
N GLY A 98 -0.94 11.81 -14.17
CA GLY A 98 0.37 11.22 -13.96
C GLY A 98 0.45 10.27 -12.77
N PHE A 99 -0.67 9.86 -12.17
CA PHE A 99 -0.66 8.83 -11.13
C PHE A 99 -0.38 7.47 -11.78
N ASN A 100 0.53 6.70 -11.19
CA ASN A 100 1.04 5.47 -11.79
C ASN A 100 0.91 4.24 -10.88
N VAL A 101 0.29 4.37 -9.70
CA VAL A 101 0.10 3.24 -8.79
C VAL A 101 -1.26 3.27 -8.09
N VAL A 102 -1.76 2.09 -7.72
CA VAL A 102 -2.89 1.90 -6.80
C VAL A 102 -2.54 0.86 -5.75
N ARG A 103 -2.77 1.16 -4.46
CA ARG A 103 -2.83 0.15 -3.40
C ARG A 103 -4.26 -0.40 -3.38
N LEU A 104 -4.41 -1.61 -3.94
CA LEU A 104 -5.69 -2.25 -4.17
C LEU A 104 -5.99 -3.19 -3.00
N GLY A 105 -6.96 -2.79 -2.19
CA GLY A 105 -7.38 -3.56 -1.03
C GLY A 105 -8.04 -4.87 -1.43
N LEU A 106 -7.57 -5.94 -0.81
CA LEU A 106 -8.11 -7.28 -0.80
C LEU A 106 -8.61 -7.56 0.62
N ILE A 107 -9.80 -8.13 0.75
CA ILE A 107 -10.38 -8.46 2.07
C ILE A 107 -10.33 -9.96 2.23
N TRP A 108 -9.64 -10.45 3.28
CA TRP A 108 -9.49 -11.90 3.52
C TRP A 108 -10.85 -12.59 3.62
N ARG A 109 -11.85 -11.94 4.20
CA ARG A 109 -13.25 -12.42 4.22
C ARG A 109 -13.86 -12.61 2.84
N GLY A 110 -13.59 -11.71 1.90
CA GLY A 110 -14.05 -11.81 0.52
C GLY A 110 -13.39 -12.96 -0.24
N LEU A 111 -12.10 -13.20 0.05
CA LEU A 111 -11.29 -14.25 -0.52
C LEU A 111 -11.62 -15.64 0.03
N GLU A 112 -11.69 -15.81 1.35
CA GLU A 112 -11.81 -17.10 2.04
C GLU A 112 -13.02 -17.08 2.99
N PRO A 113 -14.25 -17.04 2.46
CA PRO A 113 -15.47 -16.95 3.27
C PRO A 113 -15.68 -18.16 4.20
N SER A 114 -15.02 -19.28 3.93
CA SER A 114 -14.97 -20.45 4.80
C SER A 114 -13.56 -21.03 4.74
N ARG A 115 -13.06 -21.53 5.87
CA ARG A 115 -11.68 -22.03 5.99
C ARG A 115 -11.34 -23.05 4.89
N GLY A 116 -10.29 -22.79 4.14
CA GLY A 116 -9.79 -23.58 3.01
C GLY A 116 -10.63 -23.48 1.72
N VAL A 117 -11.67 -22.64 1.69
CA VAL A 117 -12.55 -22.46 0.53
C VAL A 117 -12.35 -21.07 -0.05
N PHE A 118 -11.52 -20.99 -1.09
CA PHE A 118 -11.21 -19.74 -1.77
C PHE A 118 -12.24 -19.38 -2.84
N ASN A 119 -12.60 -18.10 -2.89
CA ASN A 119 -13.56 -17.51 -3.81
C ASN A 119 -12.87 -17.08 -5.11
N GLU A 120 -12.92 -17.93 -6.13
CA GLU A 120 -12.33 -17.61 -7.44
C GLU A 120 -13.03 -16.46 -8.16
N ASP A 121 -14.35 -16.31 -7.99
CA ASP A 121 -15.10 -15.21 -8.60
C ASP A 121 -14.62 -13.86 -8.06
N TYR A 122 -14.30 -13.79 -6.76
CA TYR A 122 -13.67 -12.63 -6.13
C TYR A 122 -12.33 -12.28 -6.81
N LEU A 123 -11.45 -13.27 -6.97
CA LEU A 123 -10.15 -13.08 -7.63
C LEU A 123 -10.28 -12.73 -9.11
N ASP A 124 -11.33 -13.18 -9.79
CA ASP A 124 -11.63 -12.75 -11.16
C ASP A 124 -11.99 -11.26 -11.22
N ARG A 125 -12.78 -10.74 -10.27
CA ARG A 125 -13.08 -9.30 -10.19
C ARG A 125 -11.83 -8.46 -9.91
N MET A 126 -10.99 -8.90 -8.98
CA MET A 126 -9.72 -8.22 -8.69
C MET A 126 -8.78 -8.28 -9.90
N SER A 127 -8.72 -9.42 -10.58
CA SER A 127 -7.97 -9.60 -11.83
C SER A 127 -8.43 -8.66 -12.94
N ASP A 128 -9.75 -8.46 -13.10
CA ASP A 128 -10.32 -7.52 -14.07
C ASP A 128 -9.91 -6.06 -13.78
N LEU A 129 -9.94 -5.64 -12.51
CA LEU A 129 -9.48 -4.32 -12.08
C LEU A 129 -7.98 -4.13 -12.32
N ILE A 130 -7.14 -5.09 -11.95
CA ILE A 130 -5.69 -5.03 -12.19
C ILE A 130 -5.41 -4.94 -13.71
N ASN A 131 -6.16 -5.68 -14.52
CA ASN A 131 -6.06 -5.62 -15.98
C ASN A 131 -6.53 -4.28 -16.55
N LEU A 132 -7.53 -3.64 -15.94
CA LEU A 132 -7.96 -2.30 -16.29
C LEU A 132 -6.84 -1.29 -15.99
N LEU A 133 -6.32 -1.27 -14.76
CA LEU A 133 -5.24 -0.37 -14.34
C LEU A 133 -4.01 -0.53 -15.24
N ARG A 134 -3.64 -1.77 -15.58
CA ARG A 134 -2.55 -2.07 -16.51
C ARG A 134 -2.70 -1.39 -17.88
N ARG A 135 -3.90 -1.29 -18.43
CA ARG A 135 -4.15 -0.66 -19.75
C ARG A 135 -3.85 0.83 -19.74
N TYR A 136 -3.85 1.45 -18.56
CA TYR A 136 -3.58 2.86 -18.33
C TYR A 136 -2.21 3.11 -17.71
N GLY A 137 -1.32 2.09 -17.71
CA GLY A 137 0.04 2.21 -17.20
C GLY A 137 0.14 2.28 -15.67
N ILE A 138 -0.90 1.85 -14.96
CA ILE A 138 -0.97 1.93 -13.50
C ILE A 138 -0.57 0.57 -12.89
N ASP A 139 0.45 0.61 -12.05
CA ASP A 139 0.94 -0.49 -11.23
C ASP A 139 0.08 -0.68 -9.96
N VAL A 140 0.17 -1.85 -9.33
CA VAL A 140 -0.72 -2.28 -8.25
C VAL A 140 0.09 -2.90 -7.11
N LEU A 141 -0.11 -2.37 -5.91
CA LEU A 141 0.22 -3.05 -4.66
C LEU A 141 -1.02 -3.77 -4.17
N LEU A 142 -0.95 -5.09 -3.93
CA LEU A 142 -2.06 -5.85 -3.37
C LEU A 142 -1.99 -5.78 -1.85
N ASP A 143 -3.07 -5.40 -1.19
CA ASP A 143 -3.09 -5.14 0.26
C ASP A 143 -4.13 -6.02 0.96
N PHE A 144 -3.73 -6.87 1.91
CA PHE A 144 -4.72 -7.50 2.82
C PHE A 144 -5.16 -6.49 3.88
N HIS A 145 -6.20 -5.74 3.51
CA HIS A 145 -6.76 -4.71 4.34
C HIS A 145 -7.57 -5.32 5.50
N GLN A 146 -7.49 -4.65 6.64
CA GLN A 146 -8.34 -4.89 7.79
C GLN A 146 -8.42 -3.63 8.63
N ASP A 147 -9.57 -3.44 9.26
CA ASP A 147 -9.76 -2.51 10.37
C ASP A 147 -10.47 -3.24 11.49
N MET A 148 -9.90 -3.26 12.69
CA MET A 148 -10.48 -3.93 13.87
C MET A 148 -10.88 -5.40 13.58
N ALA A 149 -10.13 -6.05 12.69
CA ALA A 149 -10.24 -7.44 12.25
C ALA A 149 -11.53 -7.87 11.53
N ASN A 150 -12.75 -7.45 11.91
CA ASN A 150 -13.99 -8.01 11.33
C ASN A 150 -15.24 -7.15 11.64
N GLU A 151 -16.28 -7.33 10.84
CA GLU A 151 -17.58 -6.67 10.97
C GLU A 151 -18.28 -6.91 12.31
N ALA A 152 -18.02 -8.03 12.99
CA ALA A 152 -18.47 -8.30 14.36
C ALA A 152 -17.98 -7.25 15.35
N PHE A 153 -16.89 -6.53 15.03
CA PHE A 153 -16.33 -5.44 15.82
C PHE A 153 -16.62 -4.05 15.23
N LYS A 154 -17.54 -3.96 14.26
CA LYS A 154 -17.77 -2.79 13.39
C LYS A 154 -16.54 -2.42 12.56
N GLY A 155 -15.68 -3.40 12.32
CA GLY A 155 -14.50 -3.32 11.46
C GLY A 155 -14.72 -4.10 10.17
N GLU A 156 -13.64 -4.62 9.60
CA GLU A 156 -13.61 -5.43 8.38
C GLU A 156 -12.24 -6.17 8.25
N GLY A 157 -12.08 -7.02 7.23
CA GLY A 157 -10.82 -7.69 6.94
C GLY A 157 -10.91 -9.21 6.99
N PHE A 158 -10.89 -9.77 8.20
CA PHE A 158 -10.77 -11.22 8.45
C PHE A 158 -12.14 -11.91 8.36
N PRO A 159 -12.21 -13.17 7.89
CA PRO A 159 -13.45 -13.93 7.85
C PRO A 159 -13.95 -14.31 9.24
N ASP A 160 -15.27 -14.55 9.36
CA ASP A 160 -15.91 -14.90 10.63
C ASP A 160 -15.28 -16.12 11.32
N TRP A 161 -14.81 -17.09 10.53
CA TRP A 161 -14.18 -18.29 11.07
C TRP A 161 -12.78 -18.04 11.66
N ALA A 162 -12.17 -16.88 11.42
CA ALA A 162 -10.81 -16.53 11.85
C ALA A 162 -10.76 -15.57 13.06
N ILE A 163 -11.89 -15.01 13.50
CA ILE A 163 -11.95 -14.03 14.59
C ILE A 163 -12.29 -14.63 15.97
N HIS A 164 -11.43 -15.53 16.43
CA HIS A 164 -11.59 -16.18 17.73
C HIS A 164 -11.29 -15.21 18.89
N SER A 165 -12.25 -15.02 19.81
CA SER A 165 -12.08 -14.18 21.00
C SER A 165 -11.96 -14.99 22.31
N GLY A 166 -11.82 -16.31 22.21
CA GLY A 166 -11.67 -17.23 23.34
C GLY A 166 -10.29 -17.87 23.43
N VAL A 167 -10.25 -19.04 24.07
CA VAL A 167 -9.06 -19.86 24.27
C VAL A 167 -9.13 -21.09 23.37
N ASP A 168 -8.06 -21.32 22.62
CA ASP A 168 -7.92 -22.51 21.80
C ASP A 168 -7.65 -23.75 22.65
N THR A 169 -8.44 -24.80 22.46
CA THR A 169 -8.30 -26.08 23.16
C THR A 169 -8.55 -27.25 22.21
N PRO A 170 -8.12 -28.48 22.54
CA PRO A 170 -8.44 -29.66 21.74
C PRO A 170 -9.94 -29.92 21.55
N ALA A 171 -10.81 -29.38 22.42
CA ALA A 171 -12.26 -29.51 22.32
C ALA A 171 -12.93 -28.37 21.52
N GLY A 172 -12.14 -27.41 21.01
CA GLY A 172 -12.60 -26.20 20.37
C GLY A 172 -12.44 -24.95 21.26
N GLU A 173 -12.94 -23.82 20.77
CA GLU A 173 -12.87 -22.54 21.47
C GLU A 173 -13.72 -22.55 22.74
N ILE A 174 -13.15 -22.08 23.86
CA ILE A 174 -13.87 -21.86 25.11
C ILE A 174 -13.63 -20.44 25.64
N ALA A 175 -14.48 -19.97 26.55
CA ALA A 175 -14.32 -18.70 27.25
C ALA A 175 -14.17 -17.47 26.34
N SER A 176 -14.93 -17.43 25.24
CA SER A 176 -14.94 -16.30 24.31
C SER A 176 -15.36 -14.99 24.98
N VAL A 177 -14.64 -13.92 24.65
CA VAL A 177 -14.91 -12.57 25.12
C VAL A 177 -15.95 -11.90 24.21
N PRO A 178 -17.10 -11.43 24.74
CA PRO A 178 -18.14 -10.81 23.92
C PRO A 178 -17.69 -9.49 23.28
N ALA A 179 -18.07 -9.27 22.02
CA ALA A 179 -17.89 -7.99 21.33
C ALA A 179 -18.79 -6.91 21.95
N THR A 180 -18.21 -5.88 22.55
CA THR A 180 -18.96 -4.79 23.20
C THR A 180 -19.31 -3.65 22.25
N ASN A 181 -18.46 -3.39 21.25
CA ASN A 181 -18.66 -2.40 20.18
C ASN A 181 -19.06 -1.00 20.65
N CYS A 182 -18.55 -0.60 21.82
CA CYS A 182 -18.90 0.62 22.55
C CYS A 182 -18.45 1.91 21.87
N CYS A 183 -17.40 1.83 21.04
CA CYS A 183 -16.46 2.92 20.91
C CYS A 183 -16.23 3.33 19.45
N GLY A 184 -16.82 2.61 18.50
CA GLY A 184 -16.72 2.90 17.06
C GLY A 184 -15.32 2.67 16.51
N PHE A 185 -15.09 3.01 15.25
CA PHE A 185 -13.74 3.11 14.73
C PHE A 185 -13.10 4.43 15.19
N PRO A 186 -11.83 4.44 15.61
CA PRO A 186 -10.96 3.27 15.88
C PRO A 186 -11.07 2.74 17.32
N GLY A 187 -11.97 3.31 18.14
CA GLY A 187 -12.09 3.00 19.56
C GLY A 187 -12.31 1.52 19.92
N ASN A 188 -12.89 0.69 19.04
CA ASN A 188 -13.10 -0.73 19.35
C ASN A 188 -11.80 -1.56 19.37
N TYR A 189 -10.68 -1.08 18.79
CA TYR A 189 -9.36 -1.73 18.96
C TYR A 189 -8.99 -1.92 20.44
N PHE A 190 -9.44 -1.02 21.30
CA PHE A 190 -9.18 -1.04 22.74
C PHE A 190 -10.14 -1.93 23.54
N THR A 191 -11.08 -2.62 22.87
CA THR A 191 -12.01 -3.52 23.56
C THR A 191 -11.38 -4.88 23.82
N PRO A 192 -11.73 -5.56 24.92
CA PRO A 192 -11.16 -6.87 25.25
C PRO A 192 -11.32 -7.95 24.17
N ALA A 193 -12.44 -7.92 23.43
CA ALA A 193 -12.69 -8.91 22.38
C ALA A 193 -11.74 -8.75 21.18
N VAL A 194 -11.54 -7.52 20.69
CA VAL A 194 -10.60 -7.24 19.60
C VAL A 194 -9.17 -7.54 20.04
N GLY A 195 -8.79 -7.12 21.24
CA GLY A 195 -7.48 -7.46 21.81
C GLY A 195 -7.22 -8.97 21.81
N ARG A 196 -8.22 -9.78 22.19
CA ARG A 196 -8.10 -11.24 22.22
C ARG A 196 -8.04 -11.88 20.84
N VAL A 197 -8.72 -11.33 19.84
CA VAL A 197 -8.62 -11.79 18.45
C VAL A 197 -7.19 -11.63 17.92
N PHE A 198 -6.59 -10.45 18.11
CA PHE A 198 -5.22 -10.23 17.71
C PHE A 198 -4.23 -11.09 18.49
N ASP A 199 -4.40 -11.26 19.82
CA ASP A 199 -3.57 -12.19 20.60
C ASP A 199 -3.59 -13.61 20.02
N ASN A 200 -4.77 -14.10 19.62
CA ASN A 200 -4.93 -15.43 19.04
C ASN A 200 -4.24 -15.55 17.68
N ILE A 201 -4.21 -14.48 16.87
CA ILE A 201 -3.40 -14.43 15.65
C ILE A 201 -1.92 -14.50 15.99
N TRP A 202 -1.41 -13.62 16.86
CA TRP A 202 0.02 -13.54 17.18
C TRP A 202 0.56 -14.80 17.83
N THR A 203 -0.24 -15.49 18.62
CA THR A 203 0.12 -16.77 19.25
C THR A 203 -0.08 -17.99 18.34
N ASN A 204 -0.46 -17.78 17.08
CA ASN A 204 -0.81 -18.84 16.12
C ASN A 204 -1.84 -19.83 16.69
N SER A 205 -2.76 -19.33 17.51
CA SER A 205 -3.89 -20.12 17.99
C SER A 205 -4.78 -20.50 16.80
N PHE A 206 -5.51 -21.61 16.91
CA PHE A 206 -6.43 -22.13 15.89
C PHE A 206 -5.76 -22.42 14.53
N GLY A 207 -4.43 -22.43 14.45
CA GLY A 207 -3.66 -22.59 13.21
C GLY A 207 -3.81 -21.42 12.25
N LEU A 208 -4.04 -20.20 12.76
CA LEU A 208 -4.31 -19.01 11.96
C LEU A 208 -3.13 -18.60 11.07
N TRP A 209 -1.87 -18.82 11.48
CA TRP A 209 -0.72 -18.49 10.63
C TRP A 209 -0.66 -19.35 9.38
N ALA A 210 -1.07 -20.61 9.47
CA ALA A 210 -1.13 -21.47 8.28
C ALA A 210 -2.22 -20.98 7.34
N ALA A 211 -3.42 -20.69 7.86
CA ALA A 211 -4.53 -20.27 7.03
C ALA A 211 -4.29 -18.90 6.36
N TYR A 212 -3.73 -17.93 7.09
CA TYR A 212 -3.37 -16.62 6.51
C TYR A 212 -2.27 -16.73 5.43
N ALA A 213 -1.27 -17.59 5.67
CA ALA A 213 -0.23 -17.87 4.69
C ALA A 213 -0.77 -18.59 3.43
N ASP A 214 -1.70 -19.53 3.61
CA ASP A 214 -2.39 -20.21 2.50
C ASP A 214 -3.22 -19.23 1.67
N ALA A 215 -3.92 -18.30 2.32
CA ALA A 215 -4.67 -17.23 1.65
C ALA A 215 -3.76 -16.33 0.80
N TRP A 216 -2.63 -15.91 1.34
CA TRP A 216 -1.65 -15.11 0.59
C TRP A 216 -0.99 -15.90 -0.54
N ALA A 217 -0.65 -17.17 -0.33
CA ALA A 217 -0.13 -18.03 -1.39
C ALA A 217 -1.16 -18.15 -2.53
N HIS A 218 -2.45 -18.30 -2.20
CA HIS A 218 -3.52 -18.38 -3.20
C HIS A 218 -3.65 -17.09 -4.01
N VAL A 219 -3.61 -15.93 -3.35
CA VAL A 219 -3.58 -14.61 -4.01
C VAL A 219 -2.36 -14.46 -4.91
N ALA A 220 -1.16 -14.75 -4.40
CA ALA A 220 0.09 -14.59 -5.13
C ALA A 220 0.18 -15.51 -6.36
N ALA A 221 -0.32 -16.75 -6.24
CA ALA A 221 -0.42 -17.68 -7.36
C ALA A 221 -1.37 -17.15 -8.45
N ARG A 222 -2.49 -16.52 -8.05
CA ARG A 222 -3.55 -16.09 -8.97
C ARG A 222 -3.30 -14.72 -9.62
N LEU A 223 -2.73 -13.78 -8.87
CA LEU A 223 -2.61 -12.38 -9.27
C LEU A 223 -1.15 -11.93 -9.46
N GLY A 224 -0.20 -12.56 -8.77
CA GLY A 224 1.19 -12.10 -8.69
C GLY A 224 1.99 -12.18 -10.00
N SER A 225 1.56 -13.00 -10.97
CA SER A 225 2.23 -13.06 -12.29
C SER A 225 1.85 -11.91 -13.22
N LYS A 226 0.90 -11.04 -12.82
CA LYS A 226 0.50 -9.89 -13.62
C LYS A 226 1.64 -8.87 -13.62
N PRO A 227 2.05 -8.34 -14.79
CA PRO A 227 3.26 -7.54 -14.90
C PRO A 227 3.15 -6.16 -14.23
N ASN A 228 1.95 -5.73 -13.84
CA ASN A 228 1.75 -4.47 -13.13
C ASN A 228 1.47 -4.71 -11.64
N VAL A 229 1.72 -5.90 -11.09
CA VAL A 229 1.67 -6.12 -9.64
C VAL A 229 3.09 -5.93 -9.08
N ILE A 230 3.27 -4.93 -8.21
CA ILE A 230 4.57 -4.61 -7.63
C ILE A 230 4.92 -5.51 -6.44
N GLY A 231 3.91 -6.01 -5.74
CA GLY A 231 4.10 -6.75 -4.51
C GLY A 231 2.83 -7.02 -3.73
N TYR A 232 3.06 -7.44 -2.49
CA TYR A 232 2.07 -7.93 -1.54
C TYR A 232 2.29 -7.20 -0.22
N ASP A 233 1.36 -6.34 0.15
CA ASP A 233 1.29 -5.67 1.43
C ASP A 233 0.51 -6.55 2.41
N VAL A 234 1.27 -7.24 3.25
CA VAL A 234 0.82 -8.50 3.86
C VAL A 234 -0.29 -8.30 4.87
N MET A 235 -0.33 -7.18 5.59
CA MET A 235 -1.38 -6.87 6.55
C MET A 235 -1.40 -5.38 6.85
N ASN A 236 -2.54 -4.74 6.60
CA ASN A 236 -2.81 -3.36 6.99
C ASN A 236 -2.84 -3.20 8.52
N GLU A 237 -2.14 -2.19 9.02
CA GLU A 237 -2.14 -1.71 10.41
C GLU A 237 -2.15 -2.81 11.49
N PRO A 238 -1.09 -3.64 11.60
CA PRO A 238 -1.02 -4.71 12.59
C PRO A 238 -1.24 -4.19 14.03
N TRP A 239 -2.32 -4.64 14.68
CA TRP A 239 -2.61 -4.33 16.07
C TRP A 239 -1.98 -5.35 17.02
N PRO A 240 -1.16 -4.97 18.02
CA PRO A 240 -0.50 -5.88 18.96
C PRO A 240 -1.41 -6.62 19.95
N GLY A 241 -2.73 -6.47 19.83
CA GLY A 241 -3.69 -7.10 20.74
C GLY A 241 -3.59 -6.51 22.15
N THR A 242 -3.63 -7.37 23.17
CA THR A 242 -3.57 -6.91 24.57
C THR A 242 -2.22 -6.32 24.96
N GLN A 243 -1.18 -6.51 24.14
CA GLN A 243 0.16 -5.93 24.36
C GLN A 243 0.29 -4.49 23.87
N TRP A 244 -0.75 -3.90 23.27
CA TRP A 244 -0.68 -2.53 22.74
C TRP A 244 -0.09 -1.47 23.70
N PRO A 245 -0.32 -1.50 25.04
CA PRO A 245 0.26 -0.48 25.93
C PRO A 245 1.79 -0.53 25.98
N THR A 246 2.38 -1.69 25.67
CA THR A 246 3.84 -1.87 25.61
C THR A 246 4.45 -1.33 24.32
N CYS A 247 3.64 -1.14 23.29
CA CYS A 247 4.01 -0.61 21.99
C CYS A 247 3.71 0.89 21.86
N ALA A 248 2.79 1.43 22.66
CA ALA A 248 2.45 2.85 22.70
C ALA A 248 3.47 3.68 23.50
N VAL A 249 4.76 3.50 23.22
CA VAL A 249 5.88 4.22 23.83
C VAL A 249 6.91 4.61 22.75
N PRO A 250 7.71 5.67 22.93
CA PRO A 250 8.64 6.13 21.90
C PRO A 250 9.62 5.07 21.38
N LEU A 251 10.01 4.11 22.24
CA LEU A 251 10.94 3.04 21.92
C LEU A 251 10.33 1.89 21.08
N GLY A 252 9.03 1.96 20.77
CA GLY A 252 8.31 0.87 20.11
C GLY A 252 8.21 -0.37 20.99
N CYS A 253 7.95 -1.53 20.38
CA CYS A 253 7.82 -2.81 21.09
C CYS A 253 8.70 -3.92 20.53
N PRO A 254 10.01 -3.92 20.86
CA PRO A 254 10.94 -4.92 20.35
C PRO A 254 10.57 -6.36 20.75
N VAL A 255 9.93 -6.57 21.91
CA VAL A 255 9.49 -7.91 22.31
C VAL A 255 8.37 -8.42 21.38
N PHE A 256 7.42 -7.54 21.02
CA PHE A 256 6.34 -7.90 20.12
C PHE A 256 6.85 -8.12 18.69
N ASP A 257 7.63 -7.17 18.19
CA ASP A 257 8.16 -7.20 16.82
C ASP A 257 8.98 -8.46 16.56
N ASN A 258 9.92 -8.79 17.45
CA ASN A 258 10.82 -9.94 17.28
C ASN A 258 10.16 -11.27 17.65
N GLY A 259 9.23 -11.28 18.61
CA GLY A 259 8.62 -12.51 19.14
C GLY A 259 7.43 -13.01 18.33
N PHE A 260 6.69 -12.11 17.69
CA PHE A 260 5.41 -12.43 17.07
C PHE A 260 5.28 -11.85 15.65
N LEU A 261 5.50 -10.55 15.47
CA LEU A 261 5.20 -9.87 14.22
C LEU A 261 6.12 -10.31 13.06
N GLN A 262 7.44 -10.19 13.25
CA GLN A 262 8.42 -10.55 12.22
C GLN A 262 8.32 -12.04 11.83
N PRO A 263 8.28 -13.00 12.78
CA PRO A 263 8.12 -14.42 12.43
C PRO A 263 6.81 -14.73 11.69
N PHE A 264 5.72 -14.03 12.00
CA PHE A 264 4.46 -14.15 11.26
C PHE A 264 4.63 -13.72 9.80
N PHE A 265 5.15 -12.50 9.57
CA PHE A 265 5.36 -11.98 8.23
C PHE A 265 6.36 -12.82 7.42
N GLU A 266 7.45 -13.31 8.02
CA GLU A 266 8.43 -14.16 7.35
C GLU A 266 7.84 -15.52 6.92
N ARG A 267 6.91 -16.06 7.72
CA ARG A 267 6.16 -17.27 7.34
C ARG A 267 5.27 -17.02 6.14
N VAL A 268 4.56 -15.88 6.12
CA VAL A 268 3.71 -15.50 4.98
C VAL A 268 4.56 -15.24 3.74
N ALA A 269 5.69 -14.53 3.88
CA ALA A 269 6.66 -14.31 2.81
C ALA A 269 7.13 -15.64 2.21
N THR A 270 7.48 -16.61 3.06
CA THR A 270 7.88 -17.96 2.63
C THR A 270 6.78 -18.65 1.81
N ALA A 271 5.51 -18.55 2.24
CA ALA A 271 4.38 -19.14 1.51
C ALA A 271 4.12 -18.46 0.16
N ILE A 272 4.21 -17.13 0.10
CA ILE A 272 4.17 -16.36 -1.15
C ILE A 272 5.28 -16.82 -2.09
N ARG A 273 6.53 -16.90 -1.61
CA ARG A 273 7.70 -17.29 -2.42
C ARG A 273 7.62 -18.71 -2.94
N ALA A 274 6.95 -19.62 -2.23
CA ALA A 274 6.77 -21.00 -2.67
C ALA A 274 5.98 -21.11 -3.99
N VAL A 275 5.11 -20.14 -4.29
CA VAL A 275 4.25 -20.13 -5.48
C VAL A 275 4.57 -18.98 -6.45
N GLN A 276 5.18 -17.91 -5.96
CA GLN A 276 5.46 -16.70 -6.71
C GLN A 276 6.81 -16.09 -6.28
N PRO A 277 7.90 -16.35 -7.03
CA PRO A 277 9.23 -15.87 -6.67
C PRO A 277 9.45 -14.37 -6.92
N SER A 278 8.52 -13.68 -7.58
CA SER A 278 8.64 -12.25 -7.93
C SER A 278 7.66 -11.36 -7.16
N GLY A 279 7.88 -10.04 -7.21
CA GLY A 279 7.14 -9.05 -6.44
C GLY A 279 7.76 -8.81 -5.07
N ILE A 280 7.62 -7.61 -4.54
CA ILE A 280 8.14 -7.24 -3.23
C ILE A 280 7.16 -7.76 -2.16
N VAL A 281 7.65 -8.36 -1.08
CA VAL A 281 6.82 -8.66 0.09
C VAL A 281 6.94 -7.47 1.04
N PHE A 282 5.88 -6.65 1.09
CA PHE A 282 5.77 -5.54 2.00
C PHE A 282 5.22 -6.02 3.35
N TRP A 283 5.87 -5.59 4.43
CA TRP A 283 5.42 -5.78 5.79
C TRP A 283 5.21 -4.42 6.44
N GLU A 284 4.21 -4.33 7.30
CA GLU A 284 3.94 -3.14 8.10
C GLU A 284 4.45 -3.34 9.54
N PRO A 285 5.04 -2.31 10.17
CA PRO A 285 5.23 -2.31 11.62
C PRO A 285 3.88 -2.27 12.36
N PRO A 286 3.85 -2.41 13.70
CA PRO A 286 2.60 -2.18 14.43
C PRO A 286 2.07 -0.77 14.18
N VAL A 287 0.74 -0.60 14.11
CA VAL A 287 0.05 0.67 13.80
C VAL A 287 0.48 1.88 14.67
N MET A 288 1.06 1.63 15.84
CA MET A 288 1.63 2.70 16.68
C MET A 288 2.77 3.45 15.97
N ASN A 289 3.42 2.83 15.00
CA ASN A 289 4.51 3.42 14.24
C ASN A 289 4.06 4.59 13.37
N ASP A 290 2.82 4.57 12.90
CA ASP A 290 2.19 5.59 12.07
C ASP A 290 2.22 6.98 12.75
N PHE A 291 2.37 6.97 14.08
CA PHE A 291 2.36 8.13 14.96
C PHE A 291 3.73 8.39 15.61
N GLY A 292 4.82 7.90 15.01
CA GLY A 292 6.19 8.22 15.38
C GLY A 292 6.86 7.30 16.42
N THR A 293 6.22 6.19 16.83
CA THR A 293 6.92 5.18 17.65
C THR A 293 7.99 4.45 16.82
N GLN A 294 9.07 3.97 17.45
CA GLN A 294 10.13 3.28 16.72
C GLN A 294 9.66 1.99 16.05
N ASN A 295 10.07 1.78 14.79
CA ASN A 295 9.99 0.49 14.13
C ASN A 295 11.18 -0.38 14.58
N THR A 296 10.89 -1.49 15.26
CA THR A 296 11.91 -2.38 15.84
C THR A 296 12.04 -3.74 15.14
N VAL A 297 11.33 -3.94 14.02
CA VAL A 297 11.49 -5.12 13.16
C VAL A 297 12.91 -5.18 12.62
N GLY A 298 13.56 -6.34 12.72
CA GLY A 298 14.93 -6.52 12.24
C GLY A 298 16.04 -6.24 13.26
N LEU A 299 15.71 -5.89 14.51
CA LEU A 299 16.72 -5.55 15.53
C LEU A 299 17.61 -6.74 15.92
N LEU A 300 17.06 -7.95 16.02
CA LEU A 300 17.84 -9.15 16.36
C LEU A 300 18.45 -9.81 15.11
N HIS A 301 17.71 -9.83 14.02
CA HIS A 301 18.14 -10.32 12.71
C HIS A 301 17.31 -9.63 11.63
N PRO A 302 17.91 -9.25 10.48
CA PRO A 302 17.16 -8.68 9.37
C PRO A 302 16.01 -9.57 8.90
N PHE A 303 14.96 -8.94 8.36
CA PHE A 303 13.80 -9.62 7.79
C PHE A 303 14.20 -10.66 6.73
N ALA A 304 13.71 -11.89 6.88
CA ALA A 304 14.14 -13.04 6.09
C ALA A 304 13.47 -13.18 4.71
N ASP A 305 13.43 -12.11 3.91
CA ASP A 305 13.12 -12.16 2.47
C ASP A 305 14.03 -11.19 1.71
N PRO A 306 14.76 -11.63 0.67
CA PRO A 306 15.74 -10.79 -0.03
C PRO A 306 15.08 -9.70 -0.91
N ASN A 307 13.76 -9.73 -1.08
CA ASN A 307 13.02 -8.75 -1.87
C ASN A 307 11.81 -8.24 -1.05
N ASN A 308 12.12 -7.61 0.08
CA ASN A 308 11.13 -7.11 1.04
C ASN A 308 11.02 -5.58 1.02
N GLY A 309 9.89 -5.06 1.50
CA GLY A 309 9.62 -3.63 1.62
C GLY A 309 8.94 -3.31 2.94
N ILE A 310 9.08 -2.07 3.39
CA ILE A 310 8.27 -1.51 4.47
C ILE A 310 7.12 -0.77 3.83
N SER A 311 5.92 -1.28 4.07
CA SER A 311 4.68 -0.52 3.94
C SER A 311 4.52 0.24 5.26
N PHE A 312 4.33 1.56 5.22
CA PHE A 312 4.13 2.34 6.43
C PHE A 312 3.17 3.48 6.18
N HIS A 313 2.47 3.90 7.24
CA HIS A 313 1.58 5.04 7.20
C HIS A 313 2.22 6.23 7.93
N ASP A 314 1.76 7.43 7.63
CA ASP A 314 2.18 8.63 8.35
C ASP A 314 0.95 9.48 8.66
N TYR A 315 0.52 9.40 9.92
CA TYR A 315 -0.65 10.07 10.43
C TYR A 315 -0.30 10.88 11.68
N CYS A 316 -1.01 11.98 11.88
CA CYS A 316 -0.87 12.77 13.10
C CYS A 316 -1.98 12.45 14.12
N LEU A 317 -1.60 12.16 15.37
CA LEU A 317 -2.51 12.18 16.52
C LEU A 317 -2.51 13.57 17.16
N ILE A 318 -3.58 14.33 17.02
CA ILE A 318 -3.77 15.52 17.85
C ILE A 318 -4.21 15.11 19.25
N GLY A 319 -3.43 15.48 20.27
CA GLY A 319 -3.80 15.31 21.69
C GLY A 319 -3.92 13.85 22.13
N GLY A 320 -3.24 12.92 21.45
CA GLY A 320 -3.22 11.49 21.78
C GLY A 320 -4.57 10.77 21.56
N GLN A 321 -5.46 11.33 20.75
CA GLN A 321 -6.73 10.72 20.38
C GLN A 321 -6.63 10.16 18.95
N PHE A 322 -6.75 8.84 18.81
CA PHE A 322 -6.98 8.15 17.54
C PHE A 322 -8.40 8.51 17.04
N VAL A 323 -8.63 9.72 16.55
CA VAL A 323 -9.96 10.12 16.03
C VAL A 323 -9.76 10.78 14.66
N GLN A 324 -10.39 10.18 13.66
CA GLN A 324 -10.33 10.41 12.21
C GLN A 324 -10.60 11.84 11.67
N GLN A 325 -10.54 12.89 12.50
CA GLN A 325 -10.82 14.25 12.05
C GLN A 325 -10.06 15.35 12.81
N LEU A 326 -8.82 15.11 13.21
CA LEU A 326 -8.00 16.17 13.80
C LEU A 326 -6.57 16.03 13.30
N SER A 327 -6.33 16.32 12.02
CA SER A 327 -5.10 17.01 11.67
C SER A 327 -5.48 18.46 11.45
N ARG A 328 -4.82 19.34 12.17
CA ARG A 328 -4.84 20.77 11.93
C ARG A 328 -3.43 21.12 11.52
N ALA A 329 -3.30 21.66 10.32
CA ALA A 329 -2.09 22.24 9.75
C ALA A 329 -1.14 22.94 10.74
N ASP A 330 -1.72 23.60 11.76
CA ASP A 330 -1.03 24.43 12.74
C ASP A 330 -0.65 23.69 14.04
N ASP A 331 -0.95 22.39 14.17
CA ASP A 331 -0.59 21.64 15.36
C ASP A 331 0.93 21.34 15.39
N PRO A 332 1.66 21.84 16.41
CA PRO A 332 3.09 21.59 16.53
C PRO A 332 3.46 20.12 16.75
N GLU A 333 2.54 19.28 17.23
CA GLU A 333 2.79 17.85 17.44
C GLU A 333 2.96 17.14 16.09
N CYS A 334 2.09 17.41 15.12
CA CYS A 334 2.19 16.84 13.76
C CYS A 334 3.54 17.20 13.12
N GLN A 335 3.91 18.47 13.15
CA GLN A 335 5.19 18.95 12.59
C GLN A 335 6.43 18.27 13.21
N GLN A 336 6.29 17.66 14.38
CA GLN A 336 7.34 16.88 15.04
C GLN A 336 7.23 15.38 14.73
N THR A 337 6.03 14.80 14.75
CA THR A 337 5.84 13.35 14.65
C THR A 337 6.04 12.82 13.22
N GLU A 338 5.50 13.47 12.19
CA GLU A 338 5.61 12.96 10.80
C GLU A 338 7.07 12.78 10.34
N PRO A 339 7.99 13.76 10.54
CA PRO A 339 9.40 13.55 10.22
C PRO A 339 10.04 12.39 11.01
N ILE A 340 9.61 12.15 12.25
CA ILE A 340 10.09 11.04 13.07
C ILE A 340 9.61 9.70 12.49
N THR A 341 8.34 9.60 12.07
CA THR A 341 7.77 8.42 11.42
C THR A 341 8.60 8.01 10.20
N VAL A 342 8.89 8.97 9.30
CA VAL A 342 9.72 8.74 8.11
C VAL A 342 11.15 8.34 8.48
N GLN A 343 11.77 9.01 9.46
CA GLN A 343 13.14 8.69 9.90
C GLN A 343 13.24 7.29 10.54
N ASN A 344 12.21 6.87 11.27
CA ASN A 344 12.14 5.52 11.84
C ASN A 344 12.11 4.46 10.73
N GLN A 345 11.38 4.71 9.63
CA GLN A 345 11.32 3.81 8.48
C GLN A 345 12.62 3.77 7.69
N LEU A 346 13.28 4.91 7.48
CA LEU A 346 14.61 4.94 6.86
C LEU A 346 15.61 4.11 7.65
N THR A 347 15.55 4.19 8.98
CA THR A 347 16.42 3.41 9.87
C THR A 347 16.11 1.91 9.80
N ALA A 348 14.83 1.54 9.85
CA ALA A 348 14.39 0.15 9.75
C ALA A 348 14.66 -0.45 8.35
N GLY A 349 14.47 0.32 7.29
CA GLY A 349 14.74 -0.08 5.92
C GLY A 349 16.21 -0.34 5.68
N ALA A 350 17.10 0.55 6.18
CA ALA A 350 18.55 0.33 6.12
C ALA A 350 19.00 -0.92 6.88
N ARG A 351 18.35 -1.21 8.03
CA ARG A 351 18.62 -2.41 8.84
C ARG A 351 18.20 -3.70 8.13
N ASN A 352 17.10 -3.67 7.39
CA ASN A 352 16.48 -4.85 6.78
C ASN A 352 16.77 -5.01 5.27
N GLY A 353 17.43 -4.04 4.64
CA GLY A 353 17.59 -4.02 3.18
C GLY A 353 16.25 -3.86 2.44
N SER A 354 15.29 -3.16 3.05
CA SER A 354 13.93 -3.00 2.53
C SER A 354 13.79 -1.81 1.59
N ALA A 355 12.95 -1.92 0.57
CA ALA A 355 12.34 -0.74 -0.05
C ALA A 355 11.39 -0.05 0.93
N LEU A 356 11.04 1.21 0.69
CA LEU A 356 10.05 1.95 1.47
C LEU A 356 8.91 2.44 0.58
N ALA A 357 7.68 2.33 1.08
CA ALA A 357 6.49 2.92 0.48
C ALA A 357 5.62 3.52 1.59
N LEU A 358 5.28 4.81 1.46
CA LEU A 358 4.28 5.48 2.28
C LEU A 358 2.90 5.09 1.75
N THR A 359 2.39 3.98 2.25
CA THR A 359 1.19 3.30 1.72
C THR A 359 -0.10 3.94 2.18
N GLU A 360 -0.06 4.82 3.17
CA GLU A 360 -1.22 5.58 3.61
C GLU A 360 -0.85 6.91 4.27
N PHE A 361 -1.56 7.98 3.90
CA PHE A 361 -1.50 9.29 4.55
C PHE A 361 -2.66 10.17 4.09
N GLY A 362 -2.87 11.27 4.82
CA GLY A 362 -3.64 12.41 4.32
C GLY A 362 -5.15 12.27 4.33
N ALA A 363 -5.71 11.29 5.05
CA ALA A 363 -7.14 10.97 5.27
C ALA A 363 -8.01 12.14 5.76
N SER A 364 -8.04 13.24 5.01
CA SER A 364 -8.55 14.55 5.39
C SER A 364 -8.70 15.44 4.16
N ASP A 365 -9.26 16.65 4.34
CA ASP A 365 -9.19 17.74 3.36
C ASP A 365 -8.17 18.83 3.77
N ASP A 366 -7.32 18.55 4.76
CA ASP A 366 -6.28 19.49 5.21
C ASP A 366 -5.10 19.47 4.23
N LEU A 367 -5.16 20.37 3.26
CA LEU A 367 -4.14 20.48 2.22
C LEU A 367 -2.74 20.84 2.75
N VAL A 368 -2.62 21.42 3.95
CA VAL A 368 -1.32 21.76 4.52
C VAL A 368 -0.66 20.53 5.12
N GLU A 369 -1.42 19.70 5.83
CA GLU A 369 -0.92 18.41 6.31
C GLU A 369 -0.56 17.49 5.14
N ILE A 370 -1.48 17.29 4.19
CA ILE A 370 -1.24 16.47 3.00
C ILE A 370 0.03 16.93 2.26
N GLY A 371 0.18 18.25 2.07
CA GLY A 371 1.34 18.80 1.38
C GLY A 371 2.65 18.60 2.16
N ARG A 372 2.60 18.62 3.50
CA ARG A 372 3.76 18.44 4.36
C ARG A 372 4.23 16.99 4.39
N VAL A 373 3.34 16.02 4.57
CA VAL A 373 3.69 14.59 4.53
C VAL A 373 4.22 14.21 3.15
N LYS A 374 3.55 14.67 2.09
CA LYS A 374 4.01 14.47 0.71
C LYS A 374 5.43 15.04 0.50
N ALA A 375 5.72 16.24 1.01
CA ALA A 375 7.05 16.83 0.92
C ALA A 375 8.12 16.03 1.69
N LEU A 376 7.77 15.36 2.79
CA LEU A 376 8.67 14.45 3.51
C LEU A 376 8.98 13.19 2.68
N ALA A 377 7.97 12.64 2.00
CA ALA A 377 8.15 11.52 1.07
C ALA A 377 9.07 11.92 -0.10
N ASP A 378 8.84 13.08 -0.72
CA ASP A 378 9.66 13.61 -1.82
C ASP A 378 11.13 13.81 -1.37
N ALA A 379 11.33 14.45 -0.21
CA ALA A 379 12.66 14.70 0.35
C ALA A 379 13.43 13.41 0.67
N SER A 380 12.71 12.30 0.88
CA SER A 380 13.26 10.98 1.19
C SER A 380 13.27 10.02 -0.01
N SER A 381 12.81 10.47 -1.18
CA SER A 381 12.64 9.63 -2.38
C SER A 381 11.77 8.39 -2.12
N ILE A 382 10.72 8.54 -1.30
CA ILE A 382 9.77 7.49 -0.94
C ILE A 382 8.52 7.63 -1.80
N SER A 383 8.10 6.51 -2.40
CA SER A 383 6.83 6.42 -3.13
C SER A 383 5.63 6.55 -2.18
N TRP A 384 4.51 7.11 -2.62
CA TRP A 384 3.35 7.34 -1.77
C TRP A 384 2.00 6.96 -2.39
N PHE A 385 1.06 6.61 -1.52
CA PHE A 385 -0.29 6.17 -1.83
C PHE A 385 -1.28 6.93 -0.94
N PHE A 386 -1.99 7.90 -1.52
CA PHE A 386 -2.90 8.76 -0.78
C PHE A 386 -4.16 8.01 -0.32
N TRP A 387 -4.60 8.24 0.93
CA TRP A 387 -5.90 7.77 1.42
C TRP A 387 -6.98 8.83 1.24
N GLN A 388 -7.95 8.68 0.33
CA GLN A 388 -8.20 7.56 -0.57
C GLN A 388 -8.84 8.02 -1.89
N TYR A 389 -8.92 7.14 -2.90
CA TYR A 389 -9.49 7.52 -4.21
C TYR A 389 -10.97 7.93 -4.11
N GLN A 390 -11.80 7.13 -3.45
CA GLN A 390 -13.24 7.35 -3.26
C GLN A 390 -13.67 6.86 -1.88
N GLY A 391 -14.73 7.41 -1.31
CA GLY A 391 -15.16 7.07 0.04
C GLY A 391 -15.88 5.71 0.16
N TRP A 392 -16.48 5.21 -0.92
CA TRP A 392 -17.01 3.84 -1.05
C TRP A 392 -17.79 3.24 0.13
N SER A 393 -18.55 4.10 0.82
CA SER A 393 -19.28 3.73 2.05
C SER A 393 -18.38 3.04 3.11
N ASP A 394 -17.13 3.50 3.23
CA ASP A 394 -16.15 3.00 4.20
C ASP A 394 -16.73 3.01 5.63
N PRO A 395 -16.86 1.84 6.29
CA PRO A 395 -17.44 1.72 7.63
C PRO A 395 -16.48 2.20 8.75
N THR A 396 -15.21 2.35 8.40
CA THR A 396 -14.06 2.64 9.26
C THR A 396 -13.31 3.85 8.72
N GLY A 397 -14.02 4.74 8.01
CA GLY A 397 -13.49 5.94 7.39
C GLY A 397 -14.38 7.16 7.67
N ASN A 398 -13.90 8.32 7.25
CA ASN A 398 -14.63 9.57 7.23
C ASN A 398 -15.06 9.92 5.79
N PRO A 399 -16.27 9.54 5.36
CA PRO A 399 -16.71 9.64 3.97
C PRO A 399 -16.84 11.08 3.45
N ALA A 400 -16.83 12.09 4.33
CA ALA A 400 -16.94 13.50 3.92
C ALA A 400 -15.58 14.10 3.50
N GLY A 401 -14.48 13.67 4.12
CA GLY A 401 -13.17 14.31 4.02
C GLY A 401 -12.16 13.58 3.14
N GLU A 402 -12.14 12.25 3.18
CA GLU A 402 -10.97 11.48 2.71
C GLU A 402 -10.90 11.38 1.18
N GLY A 403 -12.02 11.08 0.52
CA GLY A 403 -12.05 10.82 -0.92
C GLY A 403 -11.62 11.99 -1.81
N LEU A 404 -11.16 11.67 -3.03
CA LEU A 404 -10.82 12.65 -4.08
C LEU A 404 -12.04 13.43 -4.58
N SER A 405 -13.24 12.87 -4.42
CA SER A 405 -14.51 13.47 -4.81
C SER A 405 -15.36 13.79 -3.59
N ALA A 406 -16.07 14.92 -3.61
CA ALA A 406 -16.97 15.31 -2.52
C ALA A 406 -18.28 14.50 -2.51
N LYS A 407 -18.56 13.70 -3.55
CA LYS A 407 -19.70 12.78 -3.59
C LYS A 407 -19.24 11.40 -3.97
N ASP A 408 -19.74 10.41 -3.25
CA ASP A 408 -19.53 8.98 -3.47
C ASP A 408 -20.68 8.37 -4.31
N ASP A 409 -21.03 9.03 -5.42
CA ASP A 409 -22.07 8.60 -6.34
C ASP A 409 -21.62 8.75 -7.81
N GLN A 410 -22.52 8.53 -8.77
CA GLN A 410 -22.18 8.65 -10.20
C GLN A 410 -21.76 10.08 -10.63
N ARG A 411 -21.94 11.10 -9.79
CA ARG A 411 -21.51 12.48 -10.02
C ARG A 411 -20.07 12.73 -9.55
N ARG A 412 -19.33 11.72 -9.09
CA ARG A 412 -17.94 11.83 -8.59
C ARG A 412 -17.04 12.75 -9.42
N PHE A 413 -17.08 12.65 -10.75
CA PHE A 413 -16.26 13.50 -11.63
C PHE A 413 -16.64 14.98 -11.58
N ALA A 414 -17.92 15.30 -11.42
CA ALA A 414 -18.40 16.67 -11.29
C ALA A 414 -18.11 17.28 -9.91
N THR A 415 -17.70 16.46 -8.94
CA THR A 415 -17.48 16.84 -7.54
C THR A 415 -16.05 16.60 -7.08
N ILE A 416 -15.11 16.40 -8.02
CA ILE A 416 -13.69 16.27 -7.71
C ILE A 416 -13.22 17.50 -6.92
N LYS A 417 -12.54 17.25 -5.81
CA LYS A 417 -11.94 18.26 -4.94
C LYS A 417 -10.70 18.84 -5.63
N GLN A 418 -10.89 19.86 -6.46
CA GLN A 418 -9.85 20.41 -7.35
C GLN A 418 -8.56 20.80 -6.62
N ALA A 419 -8.66 21.40 -5.44
CA ALA A 419 -7.48 21.80 -4.68
C ALA A 419 -6.67 20.60 -4.17
N LYS A 420 -7.34 19.52 -3.74
CA LYS A 420 -6.69 18.26 -3.37
C LYS A 420 -6.06 17.58 -4.58
N LEU A 421 -6.78 17.49 -5.70
CA LEU A 421 -6.23 16.95 -6.94
C LEU A 421 -5.00 17.72 -7.40
N ALA A 422 -5.04 19.05 -7.37
CA ALA A 422 -3.92 19.90 -7.76
C ALA A 422 -2.70 19.73 -6.84
N LEU A 423 -2.91 19.52 -5.54
CA LEU A 423 -1.84 19.26 -4.58
C LEU A 423 -1.16 17.91 -4.83
N LEU A 424 -1.95 16.88 -5.16
CA LEU A 424 -1.44 15.52 -5.41
C LEU A 424 -0.86 15.35 -6.83
N THR A 425 -1.25 16.21 -7.77
CA THR A 425 -0.73 16.18 -9.16
C THR A 425 0.59 16.92 -9.23
N GLU A 426 1.68 16.24 -9.59
CA GLU A 426 3.00 16.87 -9.68
C GLU A 426 3.86 16.33 -10.84
N THR A 427 4.98 17.00 -11.08
CA THR A 427 6.06 16.47 -11.91
C THR A 427 7.05 15.73 -11.02
N TYR A 428 7.30 14.46 -11.30
CA TYR A 428 8.22 13.61 -10.55
C TYR A 428 9.05 12.71 -11.49
#